data_AF-A0A3C0JLC3-F1
#
_entry.id   AF-A0A3C0JLC3-F1
#
_cell.length_a   1.000
_cell.length_b   1.000
_cell.length_c   1.000
_cell.angle_alpha   90.00
_cell.angle_beta   90.00
_cell.angle_gamma   90.00
#
_symmetry.space_group_name_H-M   'P 1'
#
loop_
_entity.id
_entity.type
_entity.pdbx_description
1 polymer ?
#
loop_
_entity_poly.entity_id
_entity_poly.type
_entity_poly.pdbx_seq_one_letter_code
_entity_poly.pdbx_strand_id
1 'polypeptide(L)' 'DENAQSILISLDNHFIEKVRDSMAKWLPQMERSDVIKASLEKRGCFIYAETKEQAIEIVNKISPEHLELSVD' A
#
# COMPACT_ATOMS: atom_id res chain seq x y z
N ASP A 1 4.42 -8.93 -10.41
CA ASP A 1 5.66 -9.71 -10.15
C ASP A 1 5.58 -10.20 -8.70
N GLU A 2 6.09 -11.37 -8.37
CA GLU A 2 6.18 -11.82 -6.96
C GLU A 2 7.18 -10.99 -6.13
N ASN A 3 8.13 -10.32 -6.80
CA ASN A 3 9.08 -9.40 -6.18
C ASN A 3 8.60 -7.96 -6.15
N ALA A 4 7.39 -7.67 -6.67
CA ALA A 4 6.81 -6.34 -6.58
C ALA A 4 6.63 -5.94 -5.11
N GLN A 5 6.75 -4.64 -4.84
CA GLN A 5 6.52 -4.03 -3.54
C GLN A 5 5.43 -2.98 -3.68
N SER A 6 4.39 -3.08 -2.85
CA SER A 6 3.29 -2.12 -2.81
C SER A 6 3.16 -1.55 -1.41
N ILE A 7 3.33 -0.24 -1.28
CA ILE A 7 3.25 0.47 0.01
C ILE A 7 2.14 1.50 -0.09
N LEU A 8 1.19 1.46 0.84
CA LEU A 8 0.21 2.53 1.01
C LEU A 8 0.61 3.38 2.22
N ILE A 9 0.81 4.67 2.00
CA ILE A 9 0.99 5.67 3.06
C ILE A 9 -0.31 6.47 3.17
N SER A 10 -0.87 6.59 4.37
CA SER A 10 -2.10 7.35 4.58
C SER A 10 -2.05 8.19 5.84
N LEU A 11 -2.76 9.32 5.80
CA LEU A 11 -3.00 10.19 6.95
C LEU A 11 -4.22 9.77 7.78
N ASP A 12 -4.92 8.72 7.35
CA ASP A 12 -6.13 8.22 8.00
C ASP A 12 -6.02 6.71 8.23
N ASN A 13 -5.90 6.32 9.51
CA ASN A 13 -5.91 4.91 9.91
C ASN A 13 -7.22 4.21 9.51
N HIS A 14 -8.35 4.90 9.51
CA HIS A 14 -9.61 4.30 9.11
C HIS A 14 -9.64 3.98 7.61
N PHE A 15 -9.01 4.82 6.79
CA PHE A 15 -8.85 4.56 5.37
C PHE A 15 -7.98 3.33 5.10
N ILE A 16 -6.89 3.15 5.86
CA ILE A 16 -6.04 1.94 5.78
C ILE A 16 -6.89 0.68 6.03
N GLU A 17 -7.72 0.68 7.06
CA GLU A 17 -8.60 -0.46 7.34
C GLU A 17 -9.62 -0.71 6.22
N LYS A 18 -10.21 0.35 5.63
CA LYS A 18 -11.09 0.19 4.45
C LYS A 18 -10.38 -0.44 3.25
N VAL A 19 -9.12 -0.07 3.03
CA VAL A 19 -8.30 -0.67 1.96
C VAL A 19 -8.03 -2.14 2.27
N ARG A 20 -7.69 -2.48 3.51
CA ARG A 20 -7.52 -3.88 3.94
C ARG A 20 -8.78 -4.72 3.72
N ASP A 21 -9.94 -4.21 4.11
CA ASP A 21 -11.23 -4.88 3.90
C ASP A 21 -11.53 -5.07 2.42
N SER A 22 -11.27 -4.04 1.61
CA SER A 22 -11.45 -4.11 0.16
C SER A 22 -10.52 -5.14 -0.48
N MET A 23 -9.26 -5.20 -0.05
CA MET A 23 -8.31 -6.21 -0.49
C MET A 23 -8.78 -7.63 -0.11
N ALA A 24 -9.25 -7.84 1.13
CA ALA A 24 -9.76 -9.14 1.56
C ALA A 24 -10.96 -9.61 0.71
N LYS A 25 -11.83 -8.68 0.29
CA LYS A 25 -12.98 -8.96 -0.57
C LYS A 25 -12.59 -9.34 -2.00
N TRP A 26 -11.65 -8.60 -2.60
CA TRP A 26 -11.37 -8.68 -4.04
C TRP A 26 -10.20 -9.57 -4.40
N LEU A 27 -9.16 -9.65 -3.57
CA LEU A 27 -7.96 -10.41 -3.84
C LEU A 27 -8.24 -11.88 -4.21
N PRO A 28 -9.17 -12.61 -3.54
CA PRO A 28 -9.47 -14.00 -3.91
C PRO A 28 -10.07 -14.19 -5.30
N GLN A 29 -10.64 -13.12 -5.89
CA GLN A 29 -11.32 -13.17 -7.19
C GLN A 29 -10.41 -12.79 -8.36
N MET A 30 -9.20 -12.31 -8.09
CA MET A 30 -8.26 -11.87 -9.13
C MET A 30 -7.57 -13.07 -9.80
N GLU A 31 -7.39 -13.00 -11.13
CA GLU A 31 -6.77 -14.06 -11.94
C GLU A 31 -5.39 -14.51 -11.43
N ARG A 32 -4.64 -13.58 -10.83
CA ARG A 32 -3.28 -13.79 -10.30
C ARG A 32 -3.20 -13.63 -8.78
N SER A 33 -4.27 -13.97 -8.06
CA SER A 33 -4.41 -13.81 -6.61
C SER A 33 -3.21 -14.34 -5.81
N ASP A 34 -2.71 -15.53 -6.14
CA ASP A 34 -1.56 -16.15 -5.46
C ASP A 34 -0.27 -15.33 -5.60
N VAL A 35 0.00 -14.81 -6.80
CA VAL A 35 1.19 -13.98 -7.07
C VAL A 35 1.08 -12.63 -6.34
N ILE A 36 -0.11 -12.01 -6.39
CA ILE A 36 -0.37 -10.73 -5.71
C ILE A 36 -0.22 -10.92 -4.20
N LYS A 37 -0.79 -11.98 -3.64
CA LYS A 37 -0.68 -12.30 -2.22
C LYS A 37 0.77 -12.53 -1.79
N ALA A 38 1.55 -13.30 -2.55
CA ALA A 38 2.95 -13.54 -2.25
C ALA A 38 3.79 -12.25 -2.25
N SER A 39 3.53 -11.34 -3.20
CA SER A 39 4.18 -10.02 -3.25
C SER A 39 3.79 -9.15 -2.04
N LEU A 40 2.51 -9.08 -1.71
CA LEU A 40 2.00 -8.31 -0.57
C LEU A 40 2.51 -8.85 0.78
N GLU A 41 2.56 -10.16 0.97
CA GLU A 41 3.04 -10.78 2.21
C GLU A 41 4.55 -10.58 2.42
N LYS A 42 5.34 -10.62 1.33
CA LYS A 42 6.79 -10.48 1.43
C LYS A 42 7.24 -9.01 1.54
N ARG A 43 6.55 -8.10 0.86
CA ARG A 43 7.05 -6.72 0.65
C ARG A 43 5.98 -5.64 0.79
N GLY A 44 4.71 -6.01 0.90
CA GLY A 44 3.61 -5.08 1.07
C GLY A 44 3.62 -4.42 2.45
N CYS A 45 3.22 -3.15 2.52
CA CYS A 45 3.16 -2.43 3.78
C CYS A 45 2.08 -1.35 3.78
N PHE A 46 1.44 -1.17 4.94
CA PHE A 46 0.63 0.00 5.25
C PHE A 46 1.39 0.87 6.23
N ILE A 47 1.50 2.16 5.95
CA ILE A 47 2.16 3.12 6.81
C ILE A 47 1.17 4.24 7.12
N TYR A 48 0.90 4.42 8.41
CA TYR A 48 0.20 5.59 8.89
C TYR A 48 1.20 6.73 9.09
N ALA A 49 0.84 7.93 8.62
CA ALA A 49 1.57 9.16 8.88
C ALA A 49 0.62 10.16 9.57
N GLU A 50 1.09 10.80 10.63
CA GLU A 50 0.32 11.78 11.41
C GLU A 50 0.15 13.11 10.64
N THR A 51 1.10 13.46 9.76
CA THR A 51 1.08 14.70 8.98
C THR A 51 1.52 14.51 7.53
N LYS A 52 1.18 15.48 6.67
CA LYS A 52 1.61 15.51 5.27
C LYS A 52 3.14 15.53 5.16
N GLU A 53 3.80 16.28 6.02
CA GLU A 53 5.26 16.40 6.07
C GLU A 53 5.90 15.05 6.40
N GLN A 54 5.36 14.33 7.39
CA GLN A 54 5.83 13.00 7.72
C GLN A 54 5.63 12.02 6.56
N ALA A 55 4.48 12.07 5.87
CA ALA A 55 4.25 11.25 4.68
C ALA A 55 5.28 11.54 3.58
N ILE A 56 5.60 12.82 3.34
CA ILE A 56 6.62 13.24 2.37
C ILE A 56 8.02 12.73 2.78
N GLU A 57 8.39 12.83 4.05
CA GLU A 57 9.66 12.30 4.56
C GLU A 57 9.76 10.78 4.37
N ILE A 58 8.68 10.05 4.65
CA ILE A 58 8.60 8.61 4.45
C ILE A 58 8.77 8.26 2.97
N VAL A 59 8.04 8.94 2.07
CA VAL A 59 8.17 8.74 0.61
C VAL A 59 9.60 9.00 0.14
N ASN A 60 10.20 10.11 0.56
CA ASN A 60 11.58 10.47 0.18
C ASN A 60 12.60 9.43 0.66
N LYS A 61 12.39 8.86 1.85
CA LYS A 61 13.26 7.81 2.38
C LYS A 61 13.10 6.47 1.64
N ILE A 62 11.89 6.14 1.24
CA ILE A 62 11.60 4.93 0.44
C ILE A 62 12.17 5.07 -0.98
N SER A 63 12.17 6.29 -1.54
CA SER A 63 12.63 6.60 -2.90
C SER A 63 12.03 5.64 -3.94
N PRO A 64 10.69 5.61 -4.08
CA PRO A 64 10.02 4.60 -4.91
C PRO A 64 10.26 4.84 -6.41
N GLU A 65 10.27 3.75 -7.17
CA GLU A 65 10.30 3.80 -8.65
C GLU A 65 9.03 4.47 -9.20
N HIS A 66 7.88 4.13 -8.62
CA HIS A 66 6.58 4.70 -8.95
C HIS A 66 5.96 5.35 -7.73
N LEU A 67 5.50 6.60 -7.89
CA LEU A 67 4.75 7.34 -6.87
C LEU A 67 3.40 7.75 -7.44
N GLU A 68 2.32 7.35 -6.77
CA GLU A 68 0.96 7.81 -7.05
C GLU A 68 0.47 8.69 -5.90
N LEU A 69 -0.06 9.87 -6.23
CA LEU A 69 -0.60 10.82 -5.27
C LEU A 69 -2.12 10.87 -5.39
N SER A 70 -2.81 10.05 -4.59
CA SER A 70 -4.27 10.04 -4.48
C SER A 70 -4.72 10.98 -3.37
N VAL A 71 -4.51 12.29 -3.58
CA VAL A 71 -4.84 13.36 -2.62
C VAL A 71 -5.87 14.32 -3.23
N ASP A 72 -6.69 14.91 -2.37
CA ASP A 72 -7.58 16.03 -2.71
C ASP A 72 -7.00 17.36 -2.18
#